data_AF-A0A2V6V5U7-F1
#
_entry.id   AF-A0A2V6V5U7-F1
#
_cell.length_a   1.000
_cell.length_b   1.000
_cell.length_c   1.000
_cell.angle_alpha   90.00
_cell.angle_beta   90.00
_cell.angle_gamma   90.00
#
_symmetry.space_group_name_H-M   'P 1'
#
loop_
_entity.id
_entity.type
_entity.pdbx_description
1 polymer ?
#
loop_
_entity_poly.entity_id
_entity_poly.type
_entity_poly.pdbx_seq_one_letter_code
_entity_poly.pdbx_strand_id
1 'polypeptide(L)'
;MARGLAIVTAAATLVLILFGGLVTNTGAALAVPDWPTTFGYNMFLYPWSEMIGGIFYEHSHRLIGSVVGLLTLALAAALWRRGSTLRVLGVVAALAVVVQGLLGGMRVVLRQDVLAILHGCLAQAFFALLAVIVLLTSARTRAPLARIEPSTRNLALGAAAVAYVQIVLGALVTHAGIVDHHLVGPFAVFVIVPMLTARLRRSGDAVAAPLASVLLALLGV
;
A
#
# COMPACT_ATOMS: atom_id res chain seq x y z
N MET A 1 -2.59 5.27 -21.57
CA MET A 1 -2.58 6.32 -20.52
C MET A 1 -2.98 5.76 -19.14
N ALA A 2 -4.24 5.41 -18.87
CA ALA A 2 -4.69 4.99 -17.52
C ALA A 2 -3.86 3.86 -16.87
N ARG A 3 -3.52 2.81 -17.61
CA ARG A 3 -2.66 1.72 -17.11
C ARG A 3 -1.26 2.18 -16.70
N GLY A 4 -0.61 2.99 -17.55
CA GLY A 4 0.72 3.52 -17.24
C GLY A 4 0.69 4.37 -15.98
N LEU A 5 -0.34 5.22 -15.86
CA LEU A 5 -0.54 6.04 -14.66
C LEU A 5 -0.81 5.18 -13.41
N ALA A 6 -1.60 4.11 -13.52
CA ALA A 6 -1.83 3.17 -12.43
C ALA A 6 -0.53 2.50 -11.96
N ILE A 7 0.32 2.06 -12.90
CA ILE A 7 1.62 1.43 -12.60
C ILE A 7 2.54 2.44 -11.90
N VAL A 8 2.65 3.65 -12.43
CA VAL A 8 3.49 4.71 -11.84
C VAL A 8 2.98 5.08 -10.44
N THR A 9 1.66 5.20 -10.26
CA THR A 9 1.06 5.50 -8.95
C THR A 9 1.34 4.39 -7.94
N ALA A 10 1.18 3.12 -8.34
CA ALA A 10 1.50 1.97 -7.49
C ALA A 10 2.99 1.92 -7.14
N ALA A 11 3.89 2.12 -8.10
CA ALA A 11 5.33 2.15 -7.86
C ALA A 11 5.74 3.28 -6.92
N ALA A 12 5.22 4.50 -7.12
CA ALA A 12 5.46 5.63 -6.24
C ALA A 12 4.91 5.37 -4.81
N THR A 13 3.75 4.71 -4.70
CA THR A 13 3.17 4.32 -3.41
C THR A 13 4.03 3.26 -2.70
N LEU A 14 4.63 2.31 -3.44
CA LEU A 14 5.57 1.37 -2.87
C LEU A 14 6.79 2.10 -2.28
N VAL A 15 7.36 3.05 -3.01
CA VAL A 15 8.46 3.90 -2.51
C VAL A 15 8.01 4.68 -1.27
N LEU A 16 6.79 5.24 -1.27
CA LEU A 16 6.23 5.96 -0.12
C LEU A 16 6.14 5.07 1.13
N ILE A 17 5.67 3.82 0.98
CA ILE A 17 5.57 2.85 2.08
C ILE A 17 6.95 2.52 2.63
N LEU A 18 7.94 2.30 1.77
CA LEU A 18 9.32 2.05 2.19
C LEU A 18 9.88 3.24 2.97
N PHE A 19 9.67 4.47 2.50
CA PHE A 19 10.04 5.68 3.23
C PHE A 19 9.30 5.82 4.56
N GLY A 20 8.02 5.46 4.64
CA GLY A 20 7.27 5.44 5.90
C GLY A 20 7.85 4.45 6.91
N GLY A 21 8.30 3.29 6.42
CA GLY A 21 9.06 2.33 7.22
C GLY A 21 10.39 2.90 7.71
N LEU A 22 11.13 3.63 6.86
CA LEU A 22 12.35 4.33 7.27
C LEU A 22 12.07 5.36 8.37
N VAL A 23 11.06 6.21 8.19
CA VAL A 23 10.65 7.23 9.19
C VAL A 23 10.36 6.60 10.55
N THR A 24 9.69 5.45 10.56
CA THR A 24 9.36 4.74 11.80
C THR A 24 10.60 4.10 12.44
N ASN A 25 11.39 3.38 11.65
CA ASN A 25 12.54 2.62 12.15
C ASN A 25 13.76 3.48 12.52
N THR A 26 13.86 4.71 11.99
CA THR A 26 14.91 5.67 12.39
C THR A 26 14.46 6.59 13.54
N GLY A 27 13.24 6.44 14.06
CA GLY A 27 12.68 7.31 15.09
C GLY A 27 12.37 8.74 14.59
N ALA A 28 12.37 8.96 13.28
CA ALA A 28 12.19 10.27 12.67
C ALA A 28 10.73 10.74 12.61
N ALA A 29 9.76 9.95 13.07
CA ALA A 29 8.33 10.19 12.89
C ALA A 29 7.77 11.47 13.54
N LEU A 30 8.55 12.14 14.39
CA LEU A 30 8.22 13.41 15.05
C LEU A 30 9.35 14.44 14.90
N ALA A 31 10.24 14.27 13.92
CA ALA A 31 11.35 15.20 13.66
C ALA A 31 10.83 16.57 13.19
N VAL A 32 9.68 16.61 12.53
CA VAL A 32 8.93 17.80 12.10
C VAL A 32 7.62 17.83 12.89
N PRO A 33 7.50 18.64 13.96
CA PRO A 33 6.40 18.54 14.93
C PRO A 33 5.10 19.24 14.50
N ASP A 34 5.05 19.81 13.30
CA ASP A 34 3.90 20.52 12.73
C ASP A 34 3.44 19.91 11.41
N TRP A 35 2.18 20.14 11.04
CA TRP A 35 1.58 19.79 9.75
C TRP A 35 0.37 20.71 9.51
N PRO A 36 0.07 21.18 8.28
CA PRO A 36 0.68 20.83 6.99
C PRO A 36 1.97 21.59 6.67
N THR A 37 2.47 22.44 7.58
CA THR A 37 3.75 23.13 7.43
C THR A 37 4.94 22.23 7.78
N THR A 38 6.15 22.74 7.59
CA THR A 38 7.40 22.16 8.12
C THR A 38 8.16 23.27 8.82
N PHE A 39 8.15 23.28 10.15
CA PHE A 39 8.65 24.36 11.00
C PHE A 39 8.08 25.74 10.63
N GLY A 40 6.78 25.80 10.32
CA GLY A 40 6.09 27.02 9.88
C GLY A 40 6.34 27.42 8.42
N TYR A 41 7.26 26.76 7.71
CA TYR A 41 7.41 26.93 6.26
C TYR A 41 6.28 26.23 5.52
N ASN A 42 5.94 26.75 4.34
CA ASN A 42 5.18 25.96 3.37
C ASN A 42 5.95 24.67 3.07
N MET A 43 5.29 23.51 3.14
CA MET A 43 5.91 22.20 2.97
C MET A 43 6.74 22.09 1.68
N PHE A 44 6.30 22.67 0.58
CA PHE A 44 6.99 22.56 -0.72
C PHE A 44 8.16 23.53 -0.88
N LEU A 45 8.32 24.47 0.06
CA LEU A 45 9.35 25.52 0.02
C LEU A 45 10.34 25.42 1.19
N TYR A 46 10.26 24.35 1.98
CA TYR A 46 11.23 24.12 3.06
C TYR A 46 12.64 23.94 2.46
N PRO A 47 13.68 24.59 3.01
CA PRO A 47 15.01 24.58 2.39
C PRO A 47 15.65 23.18 2.42
N TRP A 48 16.14 22.73 1.26
CA TRP A 48 16.79 21.43 1.12
C TRP A 48 18.05 21.28 1.99
N SER A 49 18.76 22.39 2.25
CA SER A 49 19.92 22.41 3.15
C SER A 49 19.57 22.09 4.60
N GLU A 50 18.32 22.31 5.01
CA GLU A 50 17.83 22.10 6.38
C GLU A 50 17.18 20.72 6.56
N MET A 51 17.13 19.90 5.50
CA MET A 51 16.65 18.52 5.53
C MET A 51 17.76 17.58 6.02
N ILE A 52 18.17 17.73 7.28
CA ILE A 52 19.28 16.97 7.87
C ILE A 52 18.74 15.96 8.90
N GLY A 53 19.34 14.76 8.96
CA GLY A 53 19.01 13.75 9.96
C GLY A 53 17.55 13.27 9.88
N GLY A 54 16.85 13.24 11.01
CA GLY A 54 15.43 12.83 11.06
C GLY A 54 14.51 13.65 10.16
N ILE A 55 14.81 14.94 9.99
CA ILE A 55 14.01 15.85 9.14
C ILE A 55 14.04 15.39 7.69
N PHE A 56 15.18 14.90 7.20
CA PHE A 56 15.30 14.35 5.85
C PHE A 56 14.27 13.24 5.60
N TYR A 57 14.19 12.27 6.52
CA TYR A 57 13.31 11.13 6.37
C TYR A 57 11.84 11.55 6.41
N GLU A 58 11.45 12.31 7.43
CA GLU A 58 10.06 12.68 7.62
C GLU A 58 9.57 13.63 6.51
N HIS A 59 10.33 14.66 6.20
CA HIS A 59 9.95 15.63 5.18
C HIS A 59 9.94 15.00 3.78
N SER A 60 10.93 14.15 3.44
CA SER A 60 10.91 13.41 2.17
C SER A 60 9.67 12.50 2.06
N HIS A 61 9.29 11.82 3.14
CA HIS A 61 8.07 11.02 3.16
C HIS A 61 6.82 11.86 2.88
N ARG A 62 6.70 13.06 3.46
CA ARG A 62 5.59 14.00 3.21
C ARG A 62 5.55 14.48 1.75
N LEU A 63 6.70 14.81 1.17
CA LEU A 63 6.81 15.22 -0.23
C LEU A 63 6.41 14.09 -1.19
N ILE A 64 6.91 12.87 -0.97
CA ILE A 64 6.51 11.69 -1.75
C ILE A 64 5.02 11.42 -1.58
N GLY A 65 4.47 11.61 -0.37
CA GLY A 65 3.04 11.51 -0.08
C GLY A 65 2.20 12.46 -0.93
N SER A 66 2.66 13.71 -1.08
CA SER A 66 2.01 14.71 -1.95
C SER A 66 2.05 14.30 -3.42
N VAL A 67 3.17 13.76 -3.90
CA VAL A 67 3.30 13.22 -5.27
C VAL A 67 2.33 12.06 -5.49
N VAL A 68 2.25 11.11 -4.55
CA VAL A 68 1.30 9.99 -4.63
C VAL A 68 -0.14 10.46 -4.62
N GLY A 69 -0.47 11.48 -3.80
CA GLY A 69 -1.77 12.13 -3.82
C GLY A 69 -2.14 12.69 -5.20
N LEU A 70 -1.27 13.49 -5.80
CA LEU A 70 -1.49 14.06 -7.14
C LEU A 70 -1.62 12.99 -8.22
N LEU A 71 -0.74 11.97 -8.20
CA LEU A 71 -0.81 10.84 -9.13
C LEU A 71 -2.14 10.08 -9.00
N THR A 72 -2.63 9.89 -7.77
CA THR A 72 -3.90 9.21 -7.50
C THR A 72 -5.10 10.03 -7.99
N LEU A 73 -5.09 11.35 -7.82
CA LEU A 73 -6.14 12.23 -8.37
C LEU A 73 -6.15 12.20 -9.91
N ALA A 74 -4.97 12.28 -10.53
CA ALA A 74 -4.83 12.15 -11.98
C ALA A 74 -5.31 10.77 -12.46
N LEU A 75 -5.01 9.70 -11.71
CA LEU A 75 -5.49 8.35 -11.99
C LEU A 75 -7.02 8.27 -11.92
N ALA A 76 -7.63 8.79 -10.86
CA ALA A 76 -9.08 8.83 -10.72
C ALA A 76 -9.76 9.55 -11.90
N ALA A 77 -9.22 10.71 -12.32
CA ALA A 77 -9.68 11.43 -13.50
C ALA A 77 -9.53 10.60 -14.79
N ALA A 78 -8.39 9.92 -14.97
CA ALA A 78 -8.15 9.05 -16.13
C ALA A 78 -9.08 7.82 -16.18
N LEU A 79 -9.53 7.33 -15.01
CA LEU A 79 -10.46 6.20 -14.90
C LEU A 79 -11.93 6.61 -15.08
N TRP A 80 -12.26 7.90 -14.98
CA TRP A 80 -13.63 8.40 -15.02
C TRP A 80 -14.44 7.94 -16.25
N ARG A 81 -13.76 7.85 -17.41
CA ARG A 81 -14.36 7.45 -18.70
C ARG A 81 -14.19 5.96 -19.02
N ARG A 82 -13.71 5.13 -18.08
CA ARG A 82 -13.36 3.71 -18.31
C ARG A 82 -14.44 2.72 -17.86
N GLY A 83 -15.65 3.19 -17.57
CA GLY A 83 -16.77 2.38 -17.08
C GLY A 83 -17.05 2.58 -15.59
N SER A 84 -18.20 2.10 -15.12
CA SER A 84 -18.68 2.31 -13.74
C SER A 84 -17.73 1.73 -12.70
N THR A 85 -17.27 0.49 -12.87
CA THR A 85 -16.37 -0.19 -11.91
C THR A 85 -15.05 0.57 -11.72
N LEU A 86 -14.35 0.88 -12.81
CA LEU A 86 -13.07 1.60 -12.74
C LEU A 86 -13.24 3.04 -12.24
N ARG A 87 -14.35 3.70 -12.57
CA ARG A 87 -14.69 5.01 -12.00
C ARG A 87 -14.84 4.94 -10.49
N VAL A 88 -15.61 3.97 -9.97
CA VAL A 88 -15.80 3.78 -8.52
C VAL A 88 -14.46 3.50 -7.84
N LEU A 89 -13.63 2.60 -8.37
CA LEU A 89 -12.30 2.32 -7.81
C LEU A 89 -11.39 3.56 -7.80
N GLY A 90 -11.45 4.37 -8.86
CA GLY A 90 -10.73 5.65 -8.92
C GLY A 90 -11.20 6.64 -7.83
N VAL A 91 -12.51 6.77 -7.62
CA VAL A 91 -13.07 7.61 -6.55
C VAL A 91 -12.68 7.08 -5.18
N VAL A 92 -12.79 5.77 -4.94
CA VAL A 92 -12.38 5.15 -3.68
C VAL A 92 -10.89 5.38 -3.42
N ALA A 93 -10.03 5.25 -4.43
CA ALA A 93 -8.61 5.54 -4.30
C ALA A 93 -8.34 7.02 -3.96
N ALA A 94 -9.03 7.96 -4.63
CA ALA A 94 -8.93 9.38 -4.35
C ALA A 94 -9.37 9.73 -2.91
N LEU A 95 -10.47 9.16 -2.43
CA LEU A 95 -10.92 9.34 -1.05
C LEU A 95 -9.94 8.71 -0.06
N ALA A 96 -9.48 7.49 -0.34
CA ALA A 96 -8.53 6.79 0.52
C ALA A 96 -7.19 7.55 0.67
N VAL A 97 -6.67 8.14 -0.41
CA VAL A 97 -5.42 8.92 -0.32
C VAL A 97 -5.59 10.24 0.44
N VAL A 98 -6.77 10.87 0.36
CA VAL A 98 -7.09 12.05 1.19
C VAL A 98 -7.15 11.66 2.66
N VAL A 99 -7.88 10.59 2.99
CA VAL A 99 -7.94 10.06 4.37
C VAL A 99 -6.54 9.68 4.86
N GLN A 100 -5.71 9.08 4.02
CA GLN A 100 -4.30 8.78 4.32
C GLN A 100 -3.50 10.03 4.69
N GLY A 101 -3.58 11.10 3.89
CA GLY A 101 -2.91 12.36 4.17
C GLY A 101 -3.37 12.99 5.49
N LEU A 102 -4.68 12.95 5.77
CA LEU A 102 -5.25 13.44 7.02
C LEU A 102 -4.77 12.61 8.22
N LEU A 103 -4.82 11.28 8.16
CA LEU A 103 -4.31 10.41 9.23
C LEU A 103 -2.81 10.62 9.45
N GLY A 104 -2.03 10.76 8.39
CA GLY A 104 -0.60 11.02 8.44
C GLY A 104 -0.26 12.38 9.08
N GLY A 105 -1.01 13.44 8.76
CA GLY A 105 -0.86 14.73 9.41
C GLY A 105 -1.28 14.70 10.89
N MET A 106 -2.44 14.13 11.17
CA MET A 106 -3.00 14.03 12.52
C MET A 106 -2.11 13.20 13.46
N ARG A 107 -1.48 12.12 12.98
CA ARG A 107 -0.60 11.32 13.84
C ARG A 107 0.63 12.08 14.31
N VAL A 108 1.10 13.07 13.53
CA VAL A 108 2.20 13.96 13.92
C VAL A 108 1.72 14.98 14.95
N VAL A 109 0.63 15.70 14.64
CA VAL A 109 0.15 16.80 15.48
C VAL A 109 -0.39 16.30 16.83
N LEU A 110 -1.14 15.20 16.81
CA LEU A 110 -1.75 14.63 18.01
C LEU A 110 -0.84 13.66 18.76
N ARG A 111 0.28 13.23 18.15
CA ARG A 111 1.25 12.29 18.73
C ARG A 111 0.62 11.01 19.27
N GLN A 112 -0.31 10.42 18.51
CA GLN A 112 -1.03 9.21 18.90
C GLN A 112 -0.59 8.00 18.08
N ASP A 113 -0.19 6.92 18.77
CA ASP A 113 0.21 5.67 18.15
C ASP A 113 -0.95 4.95 17.44
N VAL A 114 -2.18 5.10 17.96
CA VAL A 114 -3.38 4.57 17.29
C VAL A 114 -3.51 5.13 15.87
N LEU A 115 -3.24 6.42 15.67
CA LEU A 115 -3.27 7.02 14.33
C LEU A 115 -2.13 6.52 13.45
N ALA A 116 -0.95 6.24 14.02
CA ALA A 116 0.17 5.64 13.29
C ALA A 116 -0.18 4.21 12.81
N ILE A 117 -0.79 3.40 13.68
CA ILE A 117 -1.26 2.04 13.36
C ILE A 117 -2.30 2.09 12.23
N LEU A 118 -3.32 2.95 12.37
CA LEU A 118 -4.38 3.11 11.36
C LEU A 118 -3.82 3.59 10.02
N HIS A 119 -2.94 4.60 10.04
CA HIS A 119 -2.27 5.13 8.86
C HIS A 119 -1.46 4.04 8.14
N GLY A 120 -0.61 3.31 8.89
CA GLY A 120 0.21 2.23 8.34
C GLY A 120 -0.61 1.08 7.74
N CYS A 121 -1.66 0.62 8.44
CA CYS A 121 -2.52 -0.45 7.96
C CYS A 121 -3.33 -0.05 6.73
N LEU A 122 -3.89 1.17 6.73
CA LEU A 122 -4.63 1.69 5.58
C LEU A 122 -3.70 1.91 4.38
N ALA A 123 -2.40 2.20 4.57
CA ALA A 123 -1.46 2.40 3.47
C ALA A 123 -1.25 1.10 2.69
N GLN A 124 -1.17 -0.03 3.39
CA GLN A 124 -1.10 -1.35 2.76
C GLN A 124 -2.38 -1.71 2.00
N ALA A 125 -3.56 -1.41 2.58
CA ALA A 125 -4.84 -1.62 1.90
C ALA A 125 -4.98 -0.72 0.65
N PHE A 126 -4.50 0.53 0.73
CA PHE A 126 -4.46 1.45 -0.40
C PHE A 126 -3.54 0.94 -1.52
N PHE A 127 -2.36 0.41 -1.18
CA PHE A 127 -1.48 -0.22 -2.17
C PHE A 127 -2.13 -1.44 -2.84
N ALA A 128 -2.84 -2.28 -2.09
CA ALA A 128 -3.59 -3.40 -2.64
C ALA A 128 -4.70 -2.93 -3.62
N LEU A 129 -5.42 -1.85 -3.30
CA LEU A 129 -6.39 -1.22 -4.20
C LEU A 129 -5.73 -0.74 -5.51
N LEU A 130 -4.57 -0.10 -5.43
CA LEU A 130 -3.82 0.31 -6.63
C LEU A 130 -3.39 -0.90 -7.47
N ALA A 131 -2.95 -1.99 -6.83
CA ALA A 131 -2.61 -3.23 -7.53
C ALA A 131 -3.83 -3.81 -8.28
N VAL A 132 -5.02 -3.80 -7.66
CA VAL A 132 -6.28 -4.19 -8.32
C VAL A 132 -6.56 -3.29 -9.53
N ILE A 133 -6.40 -1.97 -9.41
CA ILE A 133 -6.58 -1.04 -10.53
C ILE A 133 -5.57 -1.31 -11.66
N VAL A 134 -4.31 -1.60 -11.34
CA VAL A 134 -3.29 -2.00 -12.33
C VAL A 134 -3.71 -3.26 -13.09
N LEU A 135 -4.23 -4.26 -12.37
CA LEU A 135 -4.72 -5.51 -12.98
C LEU A 135 -5.93 -5.25 -13.88
N LEU A 136 -6.94 -4.54 -13.40
CA LEU A 136 -8.17 -4.27 -14.16
C LEU A 136 -7.96 -3.34 -15.36
N THR A 137 -6.90 -2.54 -15.35
CA THR A 137 -6.50 -1.71 -16.51
C THR A 137 -5.55 -2.43 -17.47
N SER A 138 -5.13 -3.66 -17.16
CA SER A 138 -4.31 -4.50 -18.03
C SER A 138 -5.09 -5.03 -19.23
N ALA A 139 -4.39 -5.28 -20.35
CA ALA A 139 -5.01 -5.97 -21.48
C ALA A 139 -5.26 -7.46 -21.19
N ARG A 140 -4.54 -8.05 -20.21
CA ARG A 140 -4.64 -9.47 -19.87
C ARG A 140 -6.01 -9.86 -19.30
N THR A 141 -6.75 -8.92 -18.69
CA THR A 141 -8.11 -9.15 -18.18
C THR A 141 -9.19 -9.11 -19.28
N ARG A 142 -8.81 -8.83 -20.53
CA ARG A 142 -9.71 -8.93 -21.69
C ARG A 142 -9.77 -10.33 -22.29
N ALA A 143 -8.79 -11.18 -21.98
CA ALA A 143 -8.84 -12.58 -22.35
C ALA A 143 -9.92 -13.29 -21.50
N PRO A 144 -10.55 -14.36 -22.01
CA PRO A 144 -11.42 -15.20 -21.21
C PRO A 144 -10.68 -15.67 -19.94
N LEU A 145 -11.19 -15.29 -18.78
CA LEU A 145 -10.62 -15.70 -17.50
C LEU A 145 -10.97 -17.17 -17.24
N ALA A 146 -10.00 -17.93 -16.75
CA ALA A 146 -10.26 -19.32 -16.40
C ALA A 146 -11.22 -19.39 -15.20
N ARG A 147 -12.12 -20.37 -15.19
CA ARG A 147 -12.99 -20.59 -14.03
C ARG A 147 -12.14 -21.11 -12.87
N ILE A 148 -11.95 -20.29 -11.85
CA ILE A 148 -11.24 -20.67 -10.63
C ILE A 148 -12.15 -21.52 -9.74
N GLU A 149 -11.62 -22.62 -9.21
CA GLU A 149 -12.32 -23.49 -8.26
C GLU A 149 -12.71 -22.72 -6.98
N PRO A 150 -13.90 -23.00 -6.40
CA PRO A 150 -14.33 -22.36 -5.15
C PRO A 150 -13.31 -22.50 -4.01
N SER A 151 -12.63 -23.65 -3.91
CA SER A 151 -11.60 -23.91 -2.91
C SER A 151 -10.40 -22.95 -3.03
N THR A 152 -9.96 -22.68 -4.27
CA THR A 152 -8.84 -21.77 -4.57
C THR A 152 -9.25 -20.31 -4.35
N ARG A 153 -10.49 -19.94 -4.68
CA ARG A 153 -11.04 -18.62 -4.34
C ARG A 153 -11.10 -18.40 -2.83
N ASN A 154 -11.60 -19.37 -2.07
CA ASN A 154 -11.68 -19.27 -0.60
C ASN A 154 -10.28 -19.21 0.01
N LEU A 155 -9.32 -19.96 -0.53
CA LEU A 155 -7.92 -19.90 -0.12
C LEU A 155 -7.32 -18.50 -0.37
N ALA A 156 -7.62 -17.87 -1.52
CA ALA A 156 -7.18 -16.52 -1.83
C ALA A 156 -7.75 -15.47 -0.87
N LEU A 157 -9.05 -15.58 -0.54
CA LEU A 157 -9.70 -14.71 0.44
C LEU A 157 -9.11 -14.91 1.85
N GLY A 158 -8.88 -16.17 2.25
CA GLY A 158 -8.21 -16.50 3.51
C GLY A 158 -6.78 -15.95 3.56
N ALA A 159 -6.01 -16.11 2.49
CA ALA A 159 -4.66 -15.57 2.37
C ALA A 159 -4.62 -14.05 2.54
N ALA A 160 -5.53 -13.34 1.86
CA ALA A 160 -5.65 -11.89 1.98
C ALA A 160 -6.03 -11.45 3.40
N ALA A 161 -6.99 -12.15 4.03
CA ALA A 161 -7.40 -11.87 5.40
C ALA A 161 -6.26 -12.10 6.40
N VAL A 162 -5.58 -13.25 6.32
CA VAL A 162 -4.45 -13.58 7.20
C VAL A 162 -3.29 -12.60 7.00
N ALA A 163 -2.97 -12.24 5.75
CA ALA A 163 -1.93 -11.25 5.47
C ALA A 163 -2.29 -9.87 6.05
N TYR A 164 -3.56 -9.45 5.94
CA TYR A 164 -4.00 -8.17 6.51
C TYR A 164 -3.97 -8.18 8.04
N VAL A 165 -4.41 -9.27 8.68
CA VAL A 165 -4.28 -9.44 10.13
C VAL A 165 -2.82 -9.39 10.55
N GLN A 166 -1.91 -10.05 9.80
CA GLN A 166 -0.48 -9.99 10.07
C GLN A 166 0.09 -8.57 9.97
N ILE A 167 -0.36 -7.77 9.00
CA ILE A 167 0.00 -6.35 8.88
C ILE A 167 -0.43 -5.57 10.13
N VAL A 168 -1.66 -5.78 10.61
CA VAL A 168 -2.17 -5.13 11.83
C VAL A 168 -1.36 -5.54 13.05
N LEU A 169 -1.08 -6.84 13.22
CA LEU A 169 -0.24 -7.35 14.29
C LEU A 169 1.17 -6.78 14.23
N GLY A 170 1.74 -6.64 13.03
CA GLY A 170 3.05 -6.02 12.83
C GLY A 170 3.06 -4.55 13.27
N ALA A 171 2.02 -3.79 12.93
CA ALA A 171 1.86 -2.42 13.40
C ALA A 171 1.71 -2.34 14.93
N LEU A 172 1.00 -3.29 15.55
CA LEU A 172 0.87 -3.39 17.02
C LEU A 172 2.18 -3.74 17.71
N VAL A 173 3.03 -4.58 17.10
CA VAL A 173 4.39 -4.81 17.60
C VAL A 173 5.18 -3.50 17.58
N THR A 174 5.19 -2.82 16.43
CA THR A 174 5.99 -1.60 16.24
C THR A 174 5.58 -0.46 17.16
N HIS A 175 4.27 -0.25 17.37
CA HIS A 175 3.76 0.92 18.08
C HIS A 175 3.25 0.65 19.49
N ALA A 176 2.92 -0.60 19.83
CA ALA A 176 2.37 -0.96 21.14
C ALA A 176 3.17 -2.07 21.86
N GLY A 177 4.23 -2.61 21.24
CA GLY A 177 5.06 -3.67 21.83
C GLY A 177 4.32 -4.99 22.02
N ILE A 178 3.17 -5.21 21.36
CA ILE A 178 2.35 -6.42 21.53
C ILE A 178 2.91 -7.53 20.63
N VAL A 179 3.80 -8.37 21.19
CA VAL A 179 4.55 -9.40 20.44
C VAL A 179 3.84 -10.75 20.36
N ASP A 180 3.11 -11.14 21.40
CA ASP A 180 2.66 -12.53 21.63
C ASP A 180 1.82 -13.11 20.49
N HIS A 181 1.09 -12.26 19.77
CA HIS A 181 0.18 -12.68 18.70
C HIS A 181 0.81 -12.58 17.31
N HIS A 182 1.93 -11.84 17.15
CA HIS A 182 2.60 -11.63 15.87
C HIS A 182 3.42 -12.84 15.41
N LEU A 183 3.78 -13.76 16.31
CA LEU A 183 4.69 -14.88 15.99
C LEU A 183 4.03 -16.04 15.24
N VAL A 184 2.71 -16.20 15.35
CA VAL A 184 1.98 -17.34 14.74
C VAL A 184 1.56 -17.05 13.30
N GLY A 185 1.13 -15.82 13.00
CA GLY A 185 0.62 -15.47 11.68
C GLY A 185 1.63 -15.51 10.52
N PRO A 186 2.96 -15.28 10.70
CA PRO A 186 3.94 -15.47 9.64
C PRO A 186 3.94 -16.90 9.13
N PHE A 187 3.88 -17.91 10.02
CA PHE A 187 3.82 -19.31 9.61
C PHE A 187 2.58 -19.59 8.76
N ALA A 188 1.42 -19.03 9.15
CA ALA A 188 0.20 -19.15 8.35
C ALA A 188 0.36 -18.51 6.96
N VAL A 189 0.97 -17.32 6.86
CA VAL A 189 1.27 -16.65 5.58
C VAL A 189 2.23 -17.52 4.74
N PHE A 190 3.32 -18.01 5.34
CA PHE A 190 4.33 -18.84 4.67
C PHE A 190 3.82 -20.22 4.23
N VAL A 191 2.70 -20.70 4.78
CA VAL A 191 2.04 -21.93 4.30
C VAL A 191 0.99 -21.62 3.24
N ILE A 192 0.09 -20.67 3.53
CA ILE A 192 -1.07 -20.38 2.70
C ILE A 192 -0.66 -19.76 1.35
N VAL A 193 0.31 -18.84 1.36
CA VAL A 193 0.72 -18.11 0.14
C VAL A 193 1.39 -19.04 -0.87
N PRO A 194 2.39 -19.89 -0.54
CA PRO A 194 2.92 -20.85 -1.51
C PRO A 194 1.87 -21.84 -2.02
N MET A 195 0.97 -22.33 -1.15
CA MET A 195 -0.11 -23.22 -1.56
C MET A 195 -1.05 -22.57 -2.58
N LEU A 196 -1.49 -21.34 -2.31
CA LEU A 196 -2.32 -20.55 -3.22
C LEU A 196 -1.59 -20.33 -4.54
N THR A 197 -0.33 -19.90 -4.46
CA THR A 197 0.48 -19.58 -5.63
C THR A 197 0.72 -20.81 -6.51
N ALA A 198 0.97 -21.98 -5.91
CA ALA A 198 1.08 -23.23 -6.64
C ALA A 198 -0.24 -23.63 -7.35
N ARG A 199 -1.40 -23.46 -6.69
CA ARG A 199 -2.72 -23.69 -7.31
C ARG A 199 -3.00 -22.73 -8.47
N LEU A 200 -2.71 -21.45 -8.28
CA LEU A 200 -2.87 -20.43 -9.33
C LEU A 200 -1.94 -20.66 -10.52
N ARG A 201 -0.69 -21.07 -10.29
CA ARG A 201 0.24 -21.44 -11.38
C ARG A 201 -0.32 -22.59 -12.23
N ARG A 202 -0.87 -23.63 -11.57
CA ARG A 202 -1.48 -24.80 -12.25
C ARG A 202 -2.77 -24.48 -12.98
N SER A 203 -3.47 -23.40 -12.62
CA SER A 203 -4.74 -23.03 -13.27
C SER A 203 -4.59 -22.63 -14.74
N GLY A 204 -3.37 -22.28 -15.18
CA GLY A 204 -3.11 -21.81 -16.55
C GLY A 204 -3.73 -20.45 -16.88
N ASP A 205 -4.31 -19.75 -15.89
CA ASP A 205 -4.95 -18.45 -16.10
C ASP A 205 -3.95 -17.41 -16.58
N ALA A 206 -4.33 -16.66 -17.63
CA ALA A 206 -3.46 -15.70 -18.31
C ALA A 206 -3.02 -14.52 -17.42
N VAL A 207 -3.72 -14.27 -16.30
CA VAL A 207 -3.38 -13.25 -15.31
C VAL A 207 -2.72 -13.89 -14.09
N ALA A 208 -3.35 -14.92 -13.51
CA ALA A 208 -2.93 -15.48 -12.24
C ALA A 208 -1.65 -16.32 -12.34
N ALA A 209 -1.47 -17.10 -13.41
CA ALA A 209 -0.30 -18.00 -13.51
C ALA A 209 1.03 -17.24 -13.62
N PRO A 210 1.19 -16.17 -14.44
CA PRO A 210 2.42 -15.39 -14.48
C PRO A 210 2.73 -14.69 -13.16
N LEU A 211 1.72 -14.13 -12.48
CA LEU A 211 1.89 -13.52 -11.17
C LEU A 211 2.33 -14.55 -10.13
N ALA A 212 1.76 -15.75 -10.21
CA ALA A 212 2.11 -16.83 -9.32
C ALA A 212 3.55 -17.30 -9.52
N SER A 213 4.04 -17.38 -10.75
CA SER A 213 5.44 -17.71 -11.02
C SER A 213 6.41 -16.68 -10.43
N VAL A 214 6.09 -15.39 -10.52
CA VAL A 214 6.90 -14.33 -9.89
C VAL A 214 6.91 -14.46 -8.37
N LEU A 215 5.75 -14.69 -7.76
CA LEU A 215 5.64 -14.85 -6.31
C LEU A 215 6.41 -16.08 -5.80
N LEU A 216 6.34 -17.21 -6.49
CA LEU A 216 7.10 -18.41 -6.14
C LEU A 216 8.62 -18.14 -6.23
N ALA A 217 9.08 -17.48 -7.29
CA ALA A 217 10.48 -17.10 -7.42
C ALA A 217 10.95 -16.18 -6.28
N LEU A 218 10.12 -15.20 -5.87
CA LEU A 218 10.40 -14.33 -4.71
C LEU A 218 10.41 -15.08 -3.38
N LEU A 219 9.64 -16.17 -3.28
CA LEU A 219 9.60 -17.05 -2.10
C LEU A 219 10.74 -18.09 -2.09
N GLY A 220 11.51 -18.20 -3.17
CA GLY A 220 12.60 -19.17 -3.30
C GLY A 220 12.11 -20.62 -3.52
N VAL A 221 10.91 -20.80 -4.08
CA VAL A 221 10.28 -22.11 -4.36
C VAL A 221 9.98 -22.24 -5.84
#